data_AF-A0A815FG68-F1
#
_entry.id   AF-A0A815FG68-F1
#
_cell.length_a   1.000
_cell.length_b   1.000
_cell.length_c   1.000
_cell.angle_alpha   90.00
_cell.angle_beta   90.00
_cell.angle_gamma   90.00
#
_symmetry.space_group_name_H-M   'P 1'
#
loop_
_entity.id
_entity.type
_entity.pdbx_description
1 polymer ?
#
loop_
_entity_poly.entity_id
_entity_poly.type
_entity_poly.pdbx_seq_one_letter_code
_entity_poly.pdbx_strand_id
1 'polypeptide(L)'
;MKLEENQYVRDGHVHAQLDIASTTYNEKHIIELGGHEFIVYPNVFSPAVFPLPDHFVKTWLDLIHIIKPESVLEIGSGAGYFAILAALNGANRVTATDITQDAIENIQANIEK
;
A
#
# COMPACT_ATOMS: atom_id res chain seq x y z
N MET A 1 16.83 9.03 3.11
CA MET A 1 16.07 9.06 4.37
C MET A 1 16.46 7.81 5.15
N LYS A 2 16.91 7.93 6.41
CA LYS A 2 17.36 6.77 7.21
C LYS A 2 16.18 6.26 8.04
N LEU A 3 15.92 4.96 7.96
CA LEU A 3 15.06 4.26 8.92
C LEU A 3 15.88 4.10 10.21
N GLU A 4 15.37 4.55 11.34
CA GLU A 4 15.98 4.29 12.64
C GLU A 4 15.20 3.16 13.33
N GLU A 5 15.87 2.05 13.61
CA GLU A 5 15.31 0.96 14.40
C GLU A 5 15.61 1.22 15.88
N ASN A 6 14.56 1.42 16.68
CA ASN A 6 14.69 1.47 18.12
C ASN A 6 14.45 0.07 18.70
N GLN A 7 15.51 -0.55 19.22
CA GLN A 7 15.41 -1.84 19.90
C GLN A 7 15.29 -1.64 21.41
N TYR A 8 14.33 -2.33 22.05
CA TYR A 8 14.21 -2.37 23.50
C TYR A 8 13.96 -3.79 24.00
N VAL A 9 14.41 -4.09 25.21
CA VAL A 9 14.24 -5.42 25.82
C VAL A 9 13.07 -5.38 26.81
N ARG A 10 12.10 -6.28 26.63
CA ARG A 10 10.99 -6.48 27.56
C ARG A 10 10.77 -7.98 27.78
N ASP A 11 10.69 -8.39 29.04
CA ASP A 11 10.52 -9.78 29.46
C ASP A 11 11.58 -10.74 28.89
N GLY A 12 12.82 -10.26 28.72
CA GLY A 12 13.93 -11.05 28.19
C GLY A 12 13.92 -11.23 26.66
N HIS A 13 12.94 -10.66 25.96
CA HIS A 13 12.87 -10.64 24.51
C HIS A 13 13.29 -9.28 23.95
N VAL A 14 14.07 -9.28 22.87
CA VAL A 14 14.41 -8.07 22.11
C VAL A 14 13.21 -7.74 21.21
N HIS A 15 12.65 -6.56 21.39
CA HIS A 15 11.61 -6.01 20.54
C HIS A 15 12.24 -4.91 19.68
N ALA A 16 12.05 -5.01 18.36
CA ALA A 16 12.37 -3.92 17.45
C ALA A 16 11.09 -3.12 17.20
N GLN A 17 11.13 -1.83 17.51
CA GLN A 17 10.11 -0.88 17.10
C GLN A 17 10.66 -0.10 15.92
N LEU A 18 10.10 -0.33 14.73
CA LEU A 18 10.28 0.59 13.63
C LEU A 18 9.49 1.86 13.97
N ASP A 19 10.16 3.01 14.02
CA ASP A 19 9.46 4.28 14.06
C ASP A 19 8.92 4.58 12.65
N ILE A 20 7.65 4.20 12.43
CA ILE A 20 6.92 4.32 11.17
C ILE A 20 6.60 5.79 10.83
N ALA A 21 6.91 6.73 11.72
CA ALA A 21 6.64 8.16 11.59
C ALA A 21 7.19 8.79 10.28
N SER A 22 8.17 8.16 9.62
CA SER A 22 8.74 8.63 8.34
C SER A 22 8.08 8.04 7.08
N THR A 23 6.98 7.28 7.20
CA THR A 23 6.37 6.56 6.06
C THR A 23 5.04 7.15 5.56
N THR A 24 4.51 8.11 6.30
CA THR A 24 3.27 8.83 6.00
C THR A 24 3.59 10.30 5.73
N TYR A 25 3.00 10.85 4.68
CA TYR A 25 3.11 12.28 4.40
C TYR A 25 2.01 13.04 5.16
N ASN A 26 2.29 14.29 5.54
CA ASN A 26 1.32 15.14 6.24
C ASN A 26 0.33 15.83 5.29
N GLU A 27 0.55 15.70 3.98
CA GLU A 27 -0.25 16.35 2.94
C GLU A 27 -0.69 15.34 1.89
N LYS A 28 -1.90 15.59 1.36
CA LYS A 28 -2.43 14.88 0.20
C LYS A 28 -1.50 15.12 -0.99
N HIS A 29 -1.11 14.04 -1.67
CA HIS A 29 -0.25 14.12 -2.86
C HIS A 29 -0.68 13.07 -3.89
N ILE A 30 -0.13 13.17 -5.10
CA ILE A 30 -0.33 12.19 -6.17
C ILE A 30 1.02 11.50 -6.41
N ILE A 31 0.96 10.20 -6.63
CA ILE A 31 2.11 9.40 -7.06
C ILE A 31 1.74 8.68 -8.35
N GLU A 32 2.75 8.40 -9.17
CA GLU A 32 2.62 7.51 -10.31
C GLU A 32 3.26 6.17 -9.96
N LEU A 33 2.53 5.08 -10.17
CA LEU A 33 3.00 3.73 -9.94
C LEU A 33 2.40 2.80 -10.99
N GLY A 34 3.26 2.04 -11.67
CA GLY A 34 2.80 1.11 -12.72
C GLY A 34 2.11 1.78 -13.90
N GLY A 35 2.41 3.05 -14.16
CA GLY A 35 1.73 3.86 -15.19
C GLY A 35 0.33 4.34 -14.79
N HIS A 36 -0.03 4.22 -13.52
CA HIS A 36 -1.30 4.70 -12.98
C HIS A 36 -1.04 5.74 -11.89
N GLU A 37 -1.85 6.80 -11.90
CA GLU A 37 -1.78 7.84 -10.88
C GLU A 37 -2.68 7.50 -9.69
N PHE A 38 -2.13 7.55 -8.49
CA PHE A 38 -2.85 7.35 -7.23
C PHE A 38 -2.78 8.60 -6.37
N ILE A 39 -3.93 8.99 -5.84
CA ILE A 39 -4.03 9.93 -4.74
C ILE A 39 -3.58 9.20 -3.47
N VAL A 40 -2.77 9.87 -2.65
CA VAL A 40 -2.39 9.42 -1.31
C VAL A 40 -2.78 10.50 -0.31
N TYR A 41 -3.64 10.17 0.65
CA TYR A 41 -4.09 11.05 1.72
C TYR A 41 -3.03 11.18 2.82
N PRO A 42 -3.12 12.25 3.64
CA PRO A 42 -2.35 12.32 4.88
C PRO A 42 -2.58 11.06 5.74
N ASN A 43 -1.56 10.65 6.49
CA ASN A 43 -1.59 9.47 7.38
C ASN A 43 -1.78 8.11 6.68
N VAL A 44 -2.01 8.07 5.38
CA VAL A 44 -2.00 6.83 4.60
C VAL A 44 -0.57 6.53 4.19
N PHE A 45 -0.17 5.26 4.32
CA PHE A 45 1.14 4.82 3.90
C PHE A 45 1.37 5.14 2.42
N SER A 46 2.46 5.85 2.11
CA SER A 46 2.80 6.19 0.74
C SER A 46 3.84 5.22 0.19
N PRO A 47 3.51 4.42 -0.84
CA PRO A 47 4.48 3.48 -1.43
C PRO A 47 5.70 4.17 -2.08
N ALA A 48 5.68 5.50 -2.25
CA ALA A 48 6.86 6.26 -2.67
C ALA A 48 8.03 6.19 -1.66
N VAL A 49 7.80 5.77 -0.42
CA VAL A 49 8.85 5.63 0.59
C VAL A 49 9.65 4.33 0.48
N PHE A 50 9.17 3.34 -0.28
CA PHE A 50 9.90 2.09 -0.50
C PHE A 50 11.02 2.27 -1.54
N PRO A 51 12.19 1.64 -1.36
CA PRO A 51 13.15 1.53 -2.44
C PRO A 51 12.60 0.60 -3.53
N LEU A 52 12.63 1.07 -4.77
CA LEU A 52 12.21 0.32 -5.99
C LEU A 52 10.70 -0.03 -6.05
N PRO A 53 9.78 0.95 -5.87
CA PRO A 53 8.36 0.65 -5.87
C PRO A 53 7.92 0.00 -7.18
N ASP A 54 8.37 0.49 -8.33
CA ASP A 54 8.05 -0.05 -9.66
C ASP A 54 8.46 -1.53 -9.85
N HIS A 55 9.50 -2.00 -9.16
CA HIS A 55 9.88 -3.41 -9.25
C HIS A 55 8.85 -4.31 -8.56
N PHE A 56 8.33 -3.88 -7.40
CA PHE A 56 7.25 -4.59 -6.72
C PHE A 56 5.97 -4.56 -7.55
N VAL A 57 5.64 -3.41 -8.12
CA VAL A 57 4.51 -3.27 -9.05
C VAL A 57 4.61 -4.28 -10.17
N LYS A 58 5.75 -4.31 -10.86
CA LYS A 58 5.95 -5.19 -12.01
C LYS A 58 5.82 -6.65 -11.61
N THR A 59 6.49 -7.06 -10.52
CA THR A 59 6.44 -8.43 -10.02
C THR A 59 5.02 -8.84 -9.68
N TRP A 60 4.26 -7.95 -9.03
CA TRP A 60 2.88 -8.18 -8.67
C TRP A 60 1.96 -8.28 -9.90
N LEU A 61 2.12 -7.39 -10.88
CA LEU A 61 1.37 -7.43 -12.15
C LEU A 61 1.66 -8.72 -12.94
N ASP A 62 2.92 -9.14 -13.01
CA ASP A 62 3.30 -10.42 -13.64
C ASP A 62 2.55 -11.59 -12.95
N LEU A 63 2.48 -11.55 -11.61
CA LEU A 63 1.78 -12.54 -10.78
C LEU A 63 0.27 -12.57 -11.07
N ILE A 64 -0.39 -11.42 -11.16
CA ILE A 64 -1.81 -11.32 -11.50
C ILE A 64 -2.08 -11.86 -12.91
N HIS A 65 -1.24 -11.54 -13.90
CA HIS A 65 -1.40 -12.05 -15.26
C HIS A 65 -1.21 -13.58 -15.37
N ILE A 66 -0.35 -14.16 -14.52
CA ILE A 66 -0.13 -15.60 -14.46
C ILE A 66 -1.29 -16.30 -13.75
N ILE A 67 -1.68 -15.82 -12.57
CA ILE A 67 -2.71 -16.46 -11.74
C ILE A 67 -4.12 -16.24 -12.31
N LYS A 68 -4.39 -15.06 -12.89
CA LYS A 68 -5.71 -14.62 -13.35
C LYS A 68 -6.80 -14.85 -12.30
N PRO A 69 -6.65 -14.27 -11.10
CA PRO A 69 -7.56 -14.56 -10.00
C PRO A 69 -8.96 -14.02 -10.31
N GLU A 70 -10.00 -14.82 -10.10
CA GLU A 70 -11.39 -14.33 -10.19
C GLU A 70 -11.77 -13.44 -8.98
N SER A 71 -11.17 -13.71 -7.81
CA SER A 71 -11.41 -12.94 -6.59
C SER A 71 -10.12 -12.66 -5.81
N VAL A 72 -9.98 -11.46 -5.27
CA VAL A 72 -8.81 -10.99 -4.52
C VAL A 72 -9.25 -10.39 -3.18
N LEU A 73 -8.55 -10.76 -2.10
CA LEU A 73 -8.62 -10.12 -0.79
C LEU A 73 -7.28 -9.47 -0.50
N GLU A 74 -7.28 -8.17 -0.23
CA GLU A 74 -6.13 -7.42 0.24
C GLU A 74 -6.37 -6.95 1.69
N ILE A 75 -5.37 -7.14 2.55
CA ILE A 75 -5.38 -6.76 3.96
C ILE A 75 -4.27 -5.73 4.18
N GLY A 76 -4.62 -4.57 4.73
CA GLY A 76 -3.72 -3.42 4.83
C GLY A 76 -3.58 -2.69 3.49
N SER A 77 -4.72 -2.39 2.86
CA SER A 77 -4.77 -1.85 1.49
C SER A 77 -4.24 -0.42 1.34
N GLY A 78 -4.11 0.37 2.42
CA GLY A 78 -3.60 1.74 2.35
C GLY A 78 -4.36 2.58 1.31
N ALA A 79 -3.67 3.12 0.31
CA ALA A 79 -4.30 3.89 -0.78
C ALA A 79 -5.00 3.04 -1.85
N GLY A 80 -4.97 1.70 -1.74
CA GLY A 80 -5.67 0.75 -2.62
C GLY A 80 -4.87 0.31 -3.84
N TYR A 81 -3.57 0.51 -3.84
CA TYR A 81 -2.73 0.34 -5.02
C TYR A 81 -2.90 -1.04 -5.69
N PHE A 82 -2.65 -2.13 -4.95
CA PHE A 82 -2.73 -3.48 -5.50
C PHE A 82 -4.18 -3.94 -5.68
N ALA A 83 -5.10 -3.63 -4.78
CA ALA A 83 -6.52 -3.92 -4.97
C ALA A 83 -7.06 -3.31 -6.28
N ILE A 84 -6.79 -2.04 -6.55
CA ILE A 84 -7.28 -1.35 -7.76
C ILE A 84 -6.62 -1.96 -8.99
N LEU A 85 -5.30 -2.18 -8.98
CA LEU A 85 -4.64 -2.85 -10.09
C LEU A 85 -5.18 -4.27 -10.31
N ALA A 86 -5.67 -4.97 -9.29
CA ALA A 86 -6.19 -6.33 -9.46
C ALA A 86 -7.50 -6.28 -10.24
N ALA A 87 -8.38 -5.35 -9.89
CA ALA A 87 -9.61 -5.09 -10.60
C ALA A 87 -9.34 -4.69 -12.07
N LEU A 88 -8.39 -3.76 -12.29
CA LEU A 88 -8.02 -3.32 -13.63
C LEU A 88 -7.39 -4.43 -14.50
N ASN A 89 -6.76 -5.42 -13.88
CA ASN A 89 -6.10 -6.54 -14.56
C ASN A 89 -6.92 -7.85 -14.53
N GLY A 90 -8.23 -7.75 -14.35
CA GLY A 90 -9.17 -8.84 -14.65
C GLY A 90 -9.71 -9.62 -13.45
N ALA A 91 -9.46 -9.19 -12.21
CA ALA A 91 -10.17 -9.75 -11.07
C ALA A 91 -11.65 -9.33 -11.08
N ASN A 92 -12.56 -10.31 -11.07
CA ASN A 92 -14.02 -10.05 -11.07
C ASN A 92 -14.51 -9.45 -9.75
N ARG A 93 -13.85 -9.79 -8.65
CA ARG A 93 -14.20 -9.29 -7.31
C ARG A 93 -12.95 -8.96 -6.51
N VAL A 94 -12.84 -7.73 -6.02
CA VAL A 94 -11.79 -7.34 -5.10
C VAL A 94 -12.41 -6.91 -3.78
N THR A 95 -11.85 -7.38 -2.67
CA THR A 95 -12.16 -6.90 -1.31
C THR A 95 -10.88 -6.32 -0.73
N ALA A 96 -10.87 -5.02 -0.52
CA ALA A 96 -9.78 -4.28 0.10
C ALA A 96 -10.16 -3.97 1.55
N THR A 97 -9.23 -4.19 2.48
CA THR A 97 -9.48 -3.94 3.91
C THR A 97 -8.30 -3.20 4.51
N ASP A 98 -8.61 -2.26 5.39
CA ASP A 98 -7.62 -1.53 6.17
C ASP A 98 -8.20 -1.25 7.56
N ILE A 99 -7.32 -1.03 8.54
CA ILE A 99 -7.73 -0.72 9.92
C ILE A 99 -8.09 0.76 10.07
N THR A 100 -7.58 1.62 9.18
CA THR A 100 -7.76 3.08 9.27
C THR A 100 -8.86 3.58 8.34
N GLN A 101 -9.65 4.52 8.85
CA GLN A 101 -10.70 5.17 8.06
C GLN A 101 -10.11 6.01 6.91
N ASP A 102 -8.99 6.72 7.15
CA ASP A 102 -8.27 7.50 6.14
C ASP A 102 -7.89 6.65 4.92
N ALA A 103 -7.45 5.40 5.12
CA ALA A 103 -7.14 4.47 4.03
C ALA A 103 -8.39 4.06 3.25
N ILE A 104 -9.49 3.73 3.94
CA ILE A 104 -10.77 3.38 3.28
C ILE A 104 -11.28 4.53 2.41
N GLU A 105 -11.24 5.76 2.91
CA GLU A 105 -11.64 6.96 2.16
C GLU A 105 -10.69 7.24 1.00
N ASN A 106 -9.39 7.01 1.19
CA ASN A 106 -8.41 7.18 0.12
C ASN A 106 -8.63 6.15 -1.01
N ILE A 107 -8.92 4.89 -0.69
CA ILE A 107 -9.25 3.85 -1.68
C ILE A 107 -10.47 4.28 -2.49
N GLN A 108 -11.53 4.74 -1.82
CA GLN A 108 -12.75 5.22 -2.47
C GLN A 108 -12.45 6.36 -3.44
N ALA A 109 -11.68 7.36 -3.01
CA ALA A 109 -11.27 8.47 -3.86
C ALA A 109 -10.47 8.03 -5.10
N ASN A 110 -9.67 6.97 -5.00
CA ASN A 110 -8.93 6.41 -6.14
C ASN A 110 -9.82 5.58 -7.09
N ILE A 111 -10.93 5.01 -6.61
CA ILE A 111 -11.91 4.30 -7.44
C ILE A 111 -12.80 5.28 -8.23
N GLU A 112 -13.10 6.44 -7.65
CA GLU A 112 -14.00 7.45 -8.24
C GLU A 112 -13.32 8.40 -9.24
N LYS A 113 -12.00 8.34 -9.37
CA LYS A 113 -11.19 9.19 -10.25
C LYS A 113 -11.28 8.74 -11.72
#